data_AF-I4BRZ2-F1
#
_entry.id   AF-I4BRZ2-F1
#
_cell.length_a   1.000
_cell.length_b   1.000
_cell.length_c   1.000
_cell.angle_alpha   90.00
_cell.angle_beta   90.00
_cell.angle_gamma   90.00
#
_symmetry.space_group_name_H-M   'P 1'
#
loop_
_entity.id
_entity.type
_entity.pdbx_description
1 polymer ?
#
loop_
_entity_poly.entity_id
_entity_poly.type
_entity_poly.pdbx_seq_one_letter_code
_entity_poly.pdbx_strand_id
1 'polypeptide(L)' 'MRKAAEANGVAAADLDRAIAIVRVLQQGGEDPDDFVLREYILDGWLRGYLPLTVQAGDPTLNAWRLGQLAEAHYSGRRE' A
#
# COMPACT_ATOMS: atom_id res chain seq x y z
N MET A 1 -4.99 7.17 18.59
CA MET A 1 -4.74 6.01 17.72
C MET A 1 -5.85 4.96 17.82
N ARG A 2 -5.99 4.19 18.92
CA ARG A 2 -7.03 3.14 19.01
C ARG A 2 -8.47 3.61 18.78
N LYS A 3 -8.91 4.67 19.48
CA LYS A 3 -10.23 5.29 19.25
C LYS A 3 -10.47 5.77 17.82
N ALA A 4 -9.41 6.24 17.15
CA ALA A 4 -9.50 6.69 15.76
C ALA A 4 -9.59 5.50 14.80
N ALA A 5 -8.82 4.43 15.03
CA ALA A 5 -8.88 3.20 14.27
C ALA A 5 -10.28 2.56 14.35
N GLU A 6 -10.83 2.42 15.57
CA GLU A 6 -12.18 1.91 15.79
C GLU A 6 -13.24 2.75 15.07
N ALA A 7 -13.14 4.09 15.12
CA ALA A 7 -14.04 4.98 14.40
C ALA A 7 -13.96 4.84 12.87
N ASN A 8 -12.86 4.32 12.34
CA ASN A 8 -12.66 4.02 10.92
C ASN A 8 -12.88 2.53 10.60
N GLY A 9 -13.47 1.75 11.52
CA GLY A 9 -13.75 0.33 11.32
C GLY A 9 -12.52 -0.58 11.36
N VAL A 10 -11.38 -0.09 11.84
CA VAL A 10 -10.13 -0.87 11.97
C VAL A 10 -10.09 -1.50 13.36
N ALA A 11 -10.00 -2.83 13.41
CA ALA A 11 -9.91 -3.56 14.67
C ALA A 11 -8.59 -3.25 15.41
N ALA A 12 -8.63 -3.21 16.73
CA ALA A 12 -7.46 -2.89 17.54
C ALA A 12 -6.27 -3.85 17.30
N ALA A 13 -6.55 -5.12 17.06
CA ALA A 13 -5.53 -6.13 16.75
C ALA A 13 -4.84 -5.85 15.41
N ASP A 14 -5.58 -5.39 14.40
CA ASP A 14 -5.03 -5.04 13.09
C ASP A 14 -4.19 -3.76 13.18
N LEU A 15 -4.61 -2.78 13.98
CA LEU A 15 -3.81 -1.59 14.26
C LEU A 15 -2.49 -1.96 14.96
N ASP A 16 -2.54 -2.79 16.00
CA ASP A 16 -1.34 -3.19 16.73
C ASP A 16 -0.37 -3.98 15.83
N ARG A 17 -0.90 -4.83 14.93
CA ARG A 17 -0.11 -5.52 13.90
C ARG A 17 0.51 -4.53 12.91
N ALA A 18 -0.24 -3.56 12.41
CA ALA A 18 0.26 -2.54 11.49
C ALA A 18 1.39 -1.72 12.12
N ILE A 19 1.26 -1.33 13.39
CA ILE A 19 2.31 -0.65 14.14
C ILE A 19 3.57 -1.51 14.24
N ALA A 20 3.42 -2.82 14.50
CA ALA A 20 4.56 -3.73 14.59
C ALA A 20 5.31 -3.84 13.24
N ILE A 21 4.58 -3.96 12.13
CA ILE A 21 5.17 -4.02 10.78
C ILE A 21 5.96 -2.74 10.48
N VAL A 22 5.36 -1.57 10.69
CA VAL A 22 6.03 -0.28 10.45
C VAL A 22 7.32 -0.17 11.27
N ARG A 23 7.29 -0.60 12.54
CA ARG A 23 8.49 -0.60 13.38
C ARG A 23 9.59 -1.50 12.85
N VAL A 24 9.25 -2.68 12.33
CA VAL A 24 10.23 -3.62 11.74
C VAL A 24 10.88 -2.99 10.51
N LEU A 25 10.10 -2.36 9.62
CA LEU A 25 10.62 -1.68 8.43
C LEU A 25 11.57 -0.53 8.81
N GLN A 26 11.14 0.32 9.75
CA GLN A 26 11.95 1.45 10.23
C GLN A 26 13.26 1.00 10.89
N GLN A 27 13.26 -0.11 11.63
CA GLN A 27 14.48 -0.69 12.22
C GLN A 27 15.46 -1.22 11.16
N GLY A 28 14.94 -1.63 10.01
CA GLY A 28 15.75 -2.01 8.84
C GLY A 28 16.35 -0.84 8.07
N GLY A 29 16.01 0.41 8.43
CA GLY A 29 16.45 1.61 7.72
C GLY A 29 15.66 1.90 6.45
N GLU A 30 14.52 1.25 6.26
CA GLU A 30 13.65 1.43 5.10
C GLU A 30 12.49 2.37 5.42
N ASP A 31 12.18 3.28 4.49
CA ASP A 31 10.98 4.12 4.57
C ASP A 31 9.73 3.26 4.28
N PRO A 32 8.74 3.19 5.19
CA PRO A 32 7.51 2.45 4.97
C PRO A 32 6.73 2.85 3.71
N ASP A 33 6.76 4.13 3.32
CA ASP A 33 6.04 4.61 2.14
C ASP A 33 6.71 4.10 0.86
N ASP A 34 8.04 4.11 0.81
CA ASP A 34 8.82 3.54 -0.30
C ASP A 34 8.63 2.03 -0.40
N PHE A 35 8.58 1.33 0.75
CA PHE A 35 8.29 -0.10 0.81
C PHE A 35 6.93 -0.41 0.17
N VAL A 36 5.86 0.22 0.67
CA VAL A 36 4.50 -0.01 0.19
C VAL A 36 4.36 0.35 -1.29
N LEU A 37 4.99 1.44 -1.73
CA LEU A 37 4.97 1.86 -3.13
C LEU A 37 5.61 0.79 -4.04
N ARG A 38 6.75 0.23 -3.67
CA ARG A 38 7.43 -0.84 -4.44
C ARG A 38 6.61 -2.12 -4.48
N GLU A 39 5.98 -2.51 -3.37
CA GLU A 39 5.11 -3.69 -3.30
C GLU A 39 3.93 -3.57 -4.27
N TYR A 40 3.29 -2.40 -4.33
CA TYR A 40 2.19 -2.17 -5.29
C TYR A 40 2.65 -2.16 -6.75
N ILE A 41 3.83 -1.62 -7.04
CA ILE A 41 4.40 -1.63 -8.39
C ILE A 41 4.69 -3.07 -8.82
N LEU A 42 5.32 -3.86 -7.94
CA LEU A 42 5.62 -5.26 -8.19
C LEU A 42 4.33 -6.06 -8.42
N ASP A 43 3.32 -5.93 -7.55
CA ASP A 43 2.04 -6.61 -7.74
C ASP A 43 1.37 -6.16 -9.04
N GLY A 44 1.40 -4.86 -9.36
CA GLY A 44 0.80 -4.33 -10.59
C GLY A 44 1.42 -4.86 -11.87
N TRP A 45 2.74 -5.06 -11.87
CA TRP A 45 3.42 -5.74 -12.97
C TRP A 45 3.05 -7.21 -13.05
N LEU A 46 3.02 -7.92 -11.92
CA LEU A 46 2.70 -9.35 -11.88
C LEU A 46 1.25 -9.65 -12.26
N ARG A 47 0.33 -8.72 -11.96
CA ARG A 47 -1.12 -8.88 -12.15
C ARG A 47 -1.64 -8.19 -13.40
N GLY A 48 -0.84 -7.32 -14.01
CA GLY A 48 -1.15 -6.66 -15.27
C GLY A 48 -2.04 -5.41 -15.15
N TYR A 49 -2.15 -4.80 -13.97
CA TYR A 49 -2.83 -3.50 -13.81
C TYR A 49 -1.87 -2.30 -13.88
N LEU A 50 -0.57 -2.54 -14.02
CA LEU A 50 0.43 -1.51 -14.32
C LEU A 50 1.29 -1.94 -15.52
N PRO A 51 1.67 -0.99 -16.41
CA PRO A 51 2.67 -1.26 -17.43
C PRO A 51 4.08 -1.37 -16.83
N LEU A 52 4.92 -2.23 -17.41
CA LEU A 52 6.31 -2.45 -16.98
C LEU A 52 7.20 -1.20 -17.10
N THR A 53 6.72 -0.15 -17.77
CA THR A 53 7.41 1.14 -17.91
C THR A 53 7.28 2.03 -16.69
N VAL A 54 6.32 1.75 -15.79
CA VAL A 54 6.19 2.46 -14.51
C VAL A 54 7.47 2.32 -13.69
N GLN A 55 7.89 3.37 -13.01
CA GLN A 55 9.07 3.35 -12.14
C GLN A 55 8.70 3.88 -10.76
N ALA A 56 9.41 3.44 -9.72
CA ALA A 56 9.15 3.89 -8.35
C ALA A 56 9.35 5.40 -8.15
N GLY A 57 10.18 6.03 -8.98
CA GLY A 57 10.40 7.48 -8.96
C GLY A 57 9.40 8.30 -9.78
N ASP A 58 8.33 7.70 -10.32
CA ASP A 58 7.31 8.43 -11.06
C ASP A 58 6.52 9.36 -10.10
N PRO A 59 6.59 10.70 -10.28
CA PRO A 59 5.96 11.64 -9.36
C PRO A 59 4.42 11.62 -9.42
N THR A 60 3.84 10.96 -10.42
CA THR A 60 2.39 10.81 -10.55
C THR A 60 1.84 9.64 -9.74
N LEU A 61 2.73 8.82 -9.15
CA LEU A 61 2.37 7.65 -8.37
C LEU A 61 2.70 7.84 -6.90
N ASN A 62 1.76 7.40 -6.07
CA ASN A 62 1.93 7.25 -4.63
C ASN A 62 1.14 6.02 -4.17
N ALA A 63 1.39 5.54 -2.96
CA ALA A 63 0.72 4.37 -2.41
C ALA A 63 -0.82 4.47 -2.48
N TRP A 64 -1.38 5.67 -2.32
CA TRP A 64 -2.82 5.89 -2.46
C TRP A 64 -3.33 5.63 -3.88
N ARG A 65 -2.71 6.24 -4.91
CA ARG A 65 -3.11 6.06 -6.31
C ARG A 65 -2.95 4.61 -6.74
N LEU A 66 -1.87 3.95 -6.33
CA LEU A 66 -1.62 2.55 -6.61
C LEU A 66 -2.65 1.63 -5.95
N GLY A 67 -3.05 1.92 -4.70
CA GLY A 67 -4.13 1.22 -4.02
C GLY A 67 -5.46 1.30 -4.76
N GLN A 68 -5.79 2.46 -5.36
CA GLN A 68 -7.00 2.60 -6.18
C GLN A 68 -6.94 1.75 -7.46
N LEU A 69 -5.78 1.67 -8.12
CA LEU A 69 -5.60 0.83 -9.31
C LEU A 69 -5.70 -0.66 -8.98
N ALA A 70 -5.08 -1.09 -7.87
CA ALA A 70 -5.19 -2.44 -7.36
C ALA A 70 -6.64 -2.78 -7.01
N GLU A 71 -7.34 -1.90 -6.29
CA GLU A 71 -8.74 -2.09 -5.94
C GLU A 71 -9.63 -2.19 -7.19
N ALA A 72 -9.46 -1.32 -8.19
CA ALA A 72 -10.20 -1.42 -9.45
C ALA A 72 -9.97 -2.77 -10.15
N HIS A 73 -8.72 -3.25 -10.17
CA HIS A 73 -8.37 -4.55 -10.73
C HIS A 73 -9.03 -5.72 -9.97
N TYR A 74 -8.88 -5.77 -8.64
CA TYR A 74 -9.32 -6.91 -7.83
C TYR A 74 -10.82 -6.92 -7.51
N SER A 75 -11.45 -5.75 -7.37
CA SER A 75 -12.89 -5.65 -7.11
C SER A 75 -13.74 -5.93 -8.35
N GLY A 76 -13.12 -6.07 -9.53
CA GLY A 76 -13.82 -6.23 -10.80
C GLY A 76 -14.56 -4.95 -11.24
N ARG A 77 -14.38 -3.83 -10.55
CA ARG A 77 -14.82 -2.51 -11.00
C ARG A 77 -13.95 -2.10 -12.19
N ARG A 78 -14.40 -2.47 -13.39
CA ARG A 78 -13.94 -1.81 -14.62
C ARG A 78 -14.55 -0.41 -14.61
N GLU A 79 -13.70 0.62 -14.58
CA GLU A 79 -14.09 1.98 -14.98
C GLU A 79 -14.50 1.99 -16.47
#